data_AF-A0A1J4JUQ7-F1
#
_entry.id   AF-A0A1J4JUQ7-F1
#
_cell.length_a   1.000
_cell.length_b   1.000
_cell.length_c   1.000
_cell.angle_alpha   90.00
_cell.angle_beta   90.00
_cell.angle_gamma   90.00
#
_symmetry.space_group_name_H-M   'P 1'
#
loop_
_entity.id
_entity.type
_entity.pdbx_description
1 polymer ?
#
loop_
_entity_poly.entity_id
_entity_poly.type
_entity_poly.pdbx_seq_one_letter_code
_entity_poly.pdbx_strand_id
1 'polypeptide(L)'
;MKHFVNFLRMKCCRKRKFRRIRPEEEKSIISKIFIVFMVFQTLLLLVLCGITIYYLYQTNVQFFLQVDLLSLIIAVVILGILILVIGWSSAISNNWLLWVLFHIFMFILLIVEMLVSWYSSDVQNFLGAANHAWSTALEEDISEIEEDLQCCGYINATDRPVDCSPGWENGCITKLTDLMLGIRNTASVALFVDFVFTLFIDFMGCAICFHPEFITFEDLTTEAIAGPTTESYHYSIKEGENEPLITHRKQ
;
A
#
# COMPACT_ATOMS: atom_id res chain seq x y z
N MET A 1 9.78 -11.66 23.27
CA MET A 1 10.24 -11.59 21.87
C MET A 1 10.76 -12.90 21.28
N LYS A 2 11.54 -13.74 22.00
CA LYS A 2 11.99 -15.06 21.46
C LYS A 2 10.87 -16.07 21.14
N HIS A 3 9.67 -15.90 21.68
CA HIS A 3 8.53 -16.80 21.44
C HIS A 3 7.79 -16.59 20.11
N PHE A 4 7.89 -15.39 19.51
CA PHE A 4 7.18 -15.09 18.26
C PHE A 4 7.88 -15.71 17.03
N VAL A 5 9.21 -15.88 17.10
CA VAL A 5 10.03 -16.47 16.03
C VAL A 5 9.78 -17.98 15.86
N ASN A 6 9.31 -18.68 16.90
CA ASN A 6 9.03 -20.12 16.82
C ASN A 6 7.65 -20.48 16.23
N PHE A 7 6.74 -19.52 16.11
CA PHE A 7 5.41 -19.76 15.54
C PHE A 7 5.45 -19.90 14.00
N LEU A 8 6.48 -19.36 13.34
CA LEU A 8 6.72 -19.50 11.90
C LEU A 8 7.33 -20.87 11.48
N ARG A 9 7.56 -21.78 12.42
CA ARG A 9 8.01 -23.17 12.14
C ARG A 9 6.86 -24.18 12.08
N MET A 10 5.70 -23.78 11.57
CA MET A 10 4.57 -24.68 11.41
C MET A 10 4.76 -25.60 10.19
N LYS A 11 5.12 -26.84 10.48
CA LYS A 11 5.16 -27.99 9.57
C LYS A 11 3.77 -28.26 8.99
N CYS A 12 3.43 -27.63 7.87
CA CYS A 12 2.27 -27.97 7.06
C CYS A 12 2.72 -28.47 5.69
N CYS A 13 2.77 -29.80 5.49
CA CYS A 13 2.36 -30.41 4.22
C CYS A 13 2.31 -31.95 4.31
N ARG A 14 1.07 -32.44 4.32
CA ARG A 14 0.64 -33.84 4.28
C ARG A 14 0.71 -34.31 2.82
N LYS A 15 1.48 -35.38 2.56
CA LYS A 15 1.73 -35.95 1.23
C LYS A 15 0.42 -36.36 0.51
N ARG A 16 -0.09 -35.52 -0.39
CA ARG A 16 -0.97 -35.94 -1.49
C ARG A 16 -0.10 -36.19 -2.73
N LYS A 17 -0.45 -37.20 -3.53
CA LYS A 17 0.11 -37.46 -4.87
C LYS A 17 -0.29 -36.32 -5.81
N PHE A 18 0.38 -35.18 -5.70
CA PHE A 18 0.37 -34.15 -6.73
C PHE A 18 1.22 -34.64 -7.91
N ARG A 19 0.76 -34.42 -9.14
CA ARG A 19 1.63 -34.48 -10.33
C ARG A 19 2.84 -33.60 -10.03
N ARG A 20 4.06 -34.10 -10.25
CA ARG A 20 5.29 -33.30 -10.13
C ARG A 20 5.21 -32.15 -11.13
N ILE A 21 4.76 -30.99 -10.69
CA ILE A 21 4.99 -29.72 -11.39
C ILE A 21 6.46 -29.40 -11.15
N ARG A 22 7.17 -28.92 -12.19
CA ARG A 22 8.57 -28.52 -12.01
C ARG A 22 8.62 -27.27 -11.12
N PRO A 23 9.53 -27.19 -10.14
CA PRO A 23 9.59 -26.07 -9.19
C PRO A 23 9.72 -24.69 -9.88
N GLU A 24 10.35 -24.65 -11.05
CA GLU A 24 10.47 -23.42 -11.86
C GLU A 24 9.12 -22.89 -12.38
N GLU A 25 8.20 -23.80 -12.74
CA GLU A 25 6.88 -23.42 -13.23
C GLU A 25 6.01 -22.88 -12.09
N GLU A 26 6.14 -23.43 -10.88
CA GLU A 26 5.38 -23.01 -9.70
C GLU A 26 5.68 -21.55 -9.33
N LYS A 27 6.96 -21.15 -9.33
CA LYS A 27 7.36 -19.77 -9.02
C LYS A 27 6.85 -18.77 -10.03
N SER A 28 6.97 -19.08 -11.33
CA SER A 28 6.48 -18.19 -12.39
C SER A 28 4.97 -17.98 -12.26
N ILE A 29 4.22 -19.02 -11.91
CA ILE A 29 2.77 -18.93 -11.68
C ILE A 29 2.46 -18.06 -10.46
N ILE A 30 3.13 -18.29 -9.33
CA ILE A 30 2.91 -17.52 -8.09
C ILE A 30 3.24 -16.04 -8.31
N SER A 31 4.36 -15.70 -8.93
CA SER A 31 4.74 -14.30 -9.21
C SER A 31 3.75 -13.61 -10.15
N LYS A 32 3.24 -14.31 -11.18
CA LYS A 32 2.20 -13.76 -12.07
C LYS A 32 0.90 -13.49 -11.32
N ILE A 33 0.48 -14.41 -10.46
CA ILE A 33 -0.70 -14.25 -9.62
C ILE A 33 -0.52 -13.07 -8.65
N PHE A 34 0.66 -12.95 -8.04
CA PHE A 34 1.01 -11.81 -7.17
C PHE A 34 0.88 -10.47 -7.90
N ILE A 35 1.44 -10.35 -9.10
CA ILE A 35 1.35 -9.12 -9.91
C ILE A 35 -0.11 -8.80 -10.26
N VAL A 36 -0.92 -9.81 -10.63
CA VAL A 36 -2.34 -9.61 -10.93
C VAL A 36 -3.10 -9.09 -9.72
N PHE A 37 -2.88 -9.66 -8.54
CA PHE A 37 -3.52 -9.18 -7.31
C PHE A 37 -3.09 -7.77 -6.94
N MET A 38 -1.80 -7.45 -7.09
CA MET A 38 -1.28 -6.09 -6.88
C MET A 38 -1.93 -5.07 -7.80
N VAL A 39 -2.02 -5.36 -9.10
CA VAL A 39 -2.68 -4.48 -10.08
C VAL A 39 -4.16 -4.32 -9.73
N PHE A 40 -4.85 -5.40 -9.38
CA PHE A 40 -6.25 -5.36 -8.99
C PHE A 40 -6.47 -4.50 -7.73
N GLN A 41 -5.63 -4.69 -6.71
CA GLN A 41 -5.64 -3.91 -5.47
C GLN A 41 -5.44 -2.41 -5.75
N THR A 42 -4.44 -2.05 -6.57
CA THR A 42 -4.21 -0.65 -6.93
C THR A 42 -5.36 -0.05 -7.73
N LEU A 43 -5.97 -0.80 -8.66
CA LEU A 43 -7.15 -0.34 -9.40
C LEU A 43 -8.33 -0.09 -8.46
N LEU A 44 -8.58 -0.99 -7.50
CA LEU A 44 -9.64 -0.83 -6.52
C LEU A 44 -9.40 0.41 -5.66
N LEU A 45 -8.16 0.63 -5.20
CA LEU A 45 -7.77 1.85 -4.48
C LEU A 45 -8.05 3.12 -5.31
N LEU A 46 -7.64 3.15 -6.59
CA LEU A 46 -7.88 4.30 -7.47
C LEU A 46 -9.37 4.58 -7.68
N VAL A 47 -10.19 3.54 -7.84
CA VAL A 47 -11.65 3.67 -7.97
C VAL A 47 -12.26 4.22 -6.67
N LEU A 48 -11.86 3.70 -5.51
CA LEU A 48 -12.35 4.21 -4.22
C LEU A 48 -11.94 5.67 -3.98
N CYS A 49 -10.69 6.03 -4.30
CA CYS A 49 -10.23 7.42 -4.23
C CYS A 49 -11.03 8.32 -5.19
N GLY A 50 -11.28 7.87 -6.42
CA GLY A 50 -12.07 8.60 -7.41
C GLY A 50 -13.52 8.83 -6.96
N ILE A 51 -14.17 7.79 -6.42
CA ILE A 51 -15.52 7.90 -5.83
C ILE A 51 -15.51 8.88 -4.66
N THR A 52 -14.50 8.80 -3.79
CA THR A 52 -14.38 9.69 -2.62
C THR A 52 -14.25 11.15 -3.06
N ILE A 53 -13.36 11.45 -4.01
CA ILE A 53 -13.19 12.80 -4.58
C ILE A 53 -14.50 13.30 -5.19
N TYR A 54 -15.21 12.44 -5.94
CA TYR A 54 -16.49 12.79 -6.56
C TYR A 54 -17.53 13.20 -5.51
N TYR A 55 -17.69 12.44 -4.43
CA TYR A 55 -18.63 12.78 -3.35
C TYR A 55 -18.23 14.05 -2.60
N LEU A 56 -16.94 14.25 -2.33
CA LEU A 56 -16.45 15.46 -1.65
C LEU A 56 -16.70 16.72 -2.50
N TYR A 57 -16.55 16.61 -3.82
CA TYR A 57 -16.82 17.72 -4.73
C TYR A 57 -18.31 18.07 -4.80
N GLN A 58 -19.19 17.07 -4.70
CA GLN A 58 -20.65 17.29 -4.75
C GLN A 58 -21.24 17.86 -3.46
N THR A 59 -20.57 17.70 -2.32
CA THR A 59 -21.16 18.03 -1.00
C THR A 59 -20.54 19.26 -0.32
N ASN A 60 -19.63 19.97 -1.01
CA ASN A 60 -18.85 21.11 -0.53
C ASN A 60 -18.27 20.97 0.91
N VAL A 61 -18.09 19.73 1.39
CA VAL A 61 -17.62 19.42 2.76
C VAL A 61 -16.15 19.82 3.01
N GLN A 62 -15.45 20.33 2.00
CA GLN A 62 -14.11 20.88 2.15
C GLN A 62 -14.06 21.97 3.23
N PHE A 63 -15.17 22.70 3.40
CA PHE A 63 -15.30 23.74 4.42
C PHE A 63 -15.13 23.22 5.86
N PHE A 64 -15.57 21.98 6.15
CA PHE A 64 -15.60 21.44 7.53
C PHE A 64 -14.32 20.73 7.95
N LEU A 65 -13.42 20.42 7.02
CA LEU A 65 -12.24 19.60 7.29
C LEU A 65 -11.01 20.49 7.49
N GLN A 66 -10.50 20.55 8.73
CA GLN A 66 -9.26 21.28 9.07
C GLN A 66 -8.01 20.71 8.37
N VAL A 67 -8.03 19.43 8.01
CA VAL A 67 -6.94 18.77 7.29
C VAL A 67 -7.37 18.62 5.84
N ASP A 68 -6.49 19.03 4.91
CA ASP A 68 -6.72 18.91 3.48
C ASP A 68 -6.84 17.43 3.07
N LEU A 69 -8.08 16.95 3.08
CA LEU A 69 -8.42 15.56 2.79
C LEU A 69 -8.06 15.21 1.34
N LEU A 70 -8.04 16.19 0.43
CA LEU A 70 -7.54 16.02 -0.93
C LEU A 70 -6.06 15.69 -0.93
N SER A 71 -5.24 16.43 -0.18
CA SER A 71 -3.80 16.13 -0.02
C SER A 71 -3.57 14.73 0.56
N LEU A 72 -4.39 14.31 1.53
CA LEU A 72 -4.33 12.95 2.08
C LEU A 72 -4.65 11.87 1.03
N ILE A 73 -5.70 12.07 0.22
CA ILE A 73 -6.04 11.16 -0.88
C ILE A 73 -4.91 11.08 -1.90
N ILE A 74 -4.32 12.22 -2.28
CA ILE A 74 -3.18 12.26 -3.22
C ILE A 74 -2.00 11.47 -2.66
N ALA A 75 -1.67 11.65 -1.38
CA ALA A 75 -0.59 10.91 -0.74
C ALA A 75 -0.82 9.40 -0.75
N VAL A 76 -2.05 8.94 -0.47
CA VAL A 76 -2.44 7.52 -0.52
C VAL A 76 -2.31 6.96 -1.95
N VAL A 77 -2.74 7.71 -2.96
CA VAL A 77 -2.60 7.30 -4.37
C VAL A 77 -1.13 7.15 -4.77
N ILE A 78 -0.28 8.12 -4.41
CA ILE A 78 1.17 8.06 -4.70
C ILE A 78 1.79 6.85 -4.01
N LEU A 79 1.46 6.62 -2.73
CA LEU A 79 1.95 5.46 -1.98
C LEU A 79 1.51 4.14 -2.61
N GLY A 80 0.26 4.04 -3.07
CA GLY A 80 -0.26 2.87 -3.77
C GLY A 80 0.48 2.58 -5.10
N ILE A 81 0.80 3.63 -5.86
CA ILE A 81 1.59 3.50 -7.09
C ILE A 81 3.03 3.05 -6.78
N LEU A 82 3.65 3.60 -5.73
CA LEU A 82 5.00 3.18 -5.31
C LEU A 82 5.02 1.69 -4.91
N ILE A 83 4.02 1.24 -4.14
CA ILE A 83 3.87 -0.16 -3.75
C ILE A 83 3.71 -1.07 -4.98
N LEU A 84 2.92 -0.65 -5.98
CA LEU A 84 2.78 -1.37 -7.24
C LEU A 84 4.12 -1.49 -7.99
N VAL A 85 4.85 -0.38 -8.17
CA VAL A 85 6.12 -0.37 -8.91
C VAL A 85 7.18 -1.22 -8.20
N ILE A 86 7.30 -1.09 -6.87
CA ILE A 86 8.29 -1.84 -6.08
C ILE A 86 7.92 -3.32 -6.05
N GLY A 87 6.65 -3.66 -5.83
CA GLY A 87 6.16 -5.05 -5.81
C GLY A 87 6.30 -5.75 -7.17
N TRP A 88 6.01 -5.04 -8.26
CA TRP A 88 6.27 -5.55 -9.60
C TRP A 88 7.76 -5.78 -9.83
N SER A 89 8.59 -4.79 -9.46
CA SER A 89 10.04 -4.87 -9.65
C SER A 89 10.68 -5.97 -8.82
N SER A 90 10.22 -6.19 -7.59
CA SER A 90 10.70 -7.29 -6.71
C SER A 90 10.33 -8.66 -7.29
N ALA A 91 9.13 -8.80 -7.85
CA ALA A 91 8.67 -10.04 -8.48
C ALA A 91 9.46 -10.41 -9.75
N ILE A 92 9.95 -9.43 -10.52
CA ILE A 92 10.75 -9.67 -11.73
C ILE A 92 12.23 -9.89 -11.42
N SER A 93 12.83 -9.01 -10.61
CA SER A 93 14.29 -8.98 -10.41
C SER A 93 14.79 -9.97 -9.36
N ASN A 94 13.90 -10.54 -8.54
CA ASN A 94 14.21 -11.42 -7.41
C ASN A 94 15.25 -10.81 -6.42
N ASN A 95 15.34 -9.48 -6.35
CA ASN A 95 16.28 -8.82 -5.44
C ASN A 95 15.70 -8.73 -4.01
N TRP A 96 16.39 -9.32 -3.04
CA TRP A 96 15.97 -9.33 -1.63
C TRP A 96 15.75 -7.92 -1.05
N LEU A 97 16.54 -6.93 -1.48
CA LEU A 97 16.42 -5.56 -0.99
C LEU A 97 15.10 -4.91 -1.43
N LEU A 98 14.63 -5.21 -2.65
CA LEU A 98 13.34 -4.71 -3.14
C LEU A 98 12.16 -5.36 -2.40
N TRP A 99 12.26 -6.64 -2.04
CA TRP A 99 11.27 -7.30 -1.18
C TRP A 99 11.21 -6.67 0.22
N VAL A 100 12.36 -6.35 0.82
CA VAL A 100 12.38 -5.66 2.12
C VAL A 100 11.73 -4.28 2.03
N LEU A 101 12.04 -3.51 0.99
CA LEU A 101 11.39 -2.21 0.76
C LEU A 101 9.88 -2.36 0.56
N PHE A 102 9.45 -3.34 -0.24
CA PHE A 102 8.03 -3.65 -0.42
C PHE A 102 7.31 -3.88 0.91
N HIS A 103 7.85 -4.74 1.78
CA HIS A 103 7.26 -5.01 3.10
C HIS A 103 7.23 -3.78 4.01
N ILE A 104 8.26 -2.93 3.96
CA ILE A 104 8.28 -1.67 4.72
C ILE A 104 7.15 -0.75 4.26
N PHE A 105 6.95 -0.57 2.95
CA PHE A 105 5.87 0.28 2.44
C PHE A 105 4.48 -0.31 2.73
N MET A 106 4.31 -1.63 2.61
CA MET A 106 3.06 -2.30 3.01
C MET A 106 2.75 -2.09 4.49
N PHE A 107 3.76 -2.20 5.35
CA PHE A 107 3.59 -1.95 6.78
C PHE A 107 3.23 -0.49 7.09
N ILE A 108 3.85 0.48 6.39
CA ILE A 108 3.50 1.90 6.52
C ILE A 108 2.04 2.12 6.08
N LEU A 109 1.62 1.51 4.97
CA LEU A 109 0.25 1.61 4.47
C LEU A 109 -0.76 1.06 5.50
N LEU A 110 -0.50 -0.10 6.10
CA LEU A 110 -1.33 -0.65 7.19
C LEU A 110 -1.41 0.28 8.40
N ILE A 111 -0.31 0.96 8.78
CA ILE A 111 -0.34 1.95 9.87
C ILE A 111 -1.24 3.13 9.50
N VAL A 112 -1.13 3.65 8.28
CA VAL A 112 -1.95 4.76 7.80
C VAL A 112 -3.43 4.37 7.80
N GLU A 113 -3.78 3.18 7.32
CA GLU A 113 -5.15 2.64 7.38
C GLU A 113 -5.68 2.58 8.82
N MET A 114 -4.87 2.08 9.77
CA MET A 114 -5.25 2.01 11.18
C MET A 114 -5.48 3.40 11.80
N LEU A 115 -4.64 4.38 11.45
CA LEU A 115 -4.82 5.76 11.90
C LEU A 115 -6.10 6.38 11.31
N VAL A 116 -6.33 6.23 10.01
CA VAL A 116 -7.55 6.73 9.34
C VAL A 116 -8.79 6.07 9.92
N SER A 117 -8.74 4.76 10.18
CA SER A 117 -9.83 4.01 10.83
C SER A 117 -10.11 4.54 12.25
N TRP A 118 -9.05 4.80 13.03
CA TRP A 118 -9.18 5.39 14.36
C TRP A 118 -9.84 6.77 14.30
N TYR A 119 -9.32 7.67 13.46
CA TYR A 119 -9.85 9.04 13.34
C TYR A 119 -11.29 9.06 12.82
N SER A 120 -11.62 8.23 11.83
CA SER A 120 -12.98 8.16 11.27
C SER A 120 -14.01 7.55 12.22
N SER A 121 -13.57 6.82 13.25
CA SER A 121 -14.47 6.24 14.24
C SER A 121 -15.07 7.28 15.21
N ASP A 122 -14.41 8.43 15.38
CA ASP A 122 -14.75 9.45 16.37
C ASP A 122 -15.68 10.53 15.80
N VAL A 123 -16.93 10.14 15.61
CA VAL A 123 -17.99 11.03 15.08
C VAL A 123 -18.23 12.24 16.01
N GLN A 124 -18.05 12.08 17.33
CA GLN A 124 -18.31 13.15 18.28
C GLN A 124 -17.30 14.29 18.16
N ASN A 125 -16.01 13.96 18.01
CA ASN A 125 -14.99 14.97 17.76
C ASN A 125 -15.22 15.70 16.43
N PHE A 126 -15.69 14.99 15.39
CA PHE A 126 -16.08 15.63 14.13
C PHE A 126 -17.25 16.61 14.32
N LEU A 127 -18.31 16.22 15.03
CA LEU A 127 -19.44 17.12 15.29
C LEU A 127 -19.01 18.33 16.12
N GLY A 128 -18.12 18.15 17.11
CA GLY A 128 -17.54 19.26 17.87
C GLY A 128 -16.76 20.25 16.99
N ALA A 129 -15.94 19.74 16.06
CA ALA A 129 -15.22 20.56 15.09
C ALA A 129 -16.19 21.27 14.11
N ALA A 130 -17.23 20.57 13.65
CA ALA A 130 -18.25 21.15 12.78
C ALA A 130 -19.02 22.28 13.47
N ASN A 131 -19.36 22.14 14.76
CA ASN A 131 -19.98 23.22 15.53
C ASN A 131 -19.08 24.46 15.61
N HIS A 132 -17.78 24.25 15.85
CA HIS A 132 -16.82 25.34 15.89
C HIS A 132 -16.69 26.02 14.52
N ALA A 133 -16.54 25.24 13.45
CA ALA A 133 -16.49 25.74 12.07
C ALA A 133 -17.75 26.55 11.74
N TRP A 134 -18.94 26.03 12.06
CA TRP A 134 -20.22 26.72 11.87
C TRP A 134 -20.27 28.07 12.60
N SER A 135 -19.73 28.14 13.82
CA SER A 135 -19.73 29.39 14.60
C SER A 135 -18.80 30.47 14.05
N THR A 136 -17.83 30.10 13.21
CA THR A 136 -16.84 31.00 12.61
C THR A 136 -17.03 31.21 11.10
N ALA A 137 -17.97 30.48 10.51
CA ALA A 137 -18.24 30.49 9.08
C ALA A 137 -18.86 31.81 8.62
N LEU A 138 -18.69 32.13 7.34
CA LEU A 138 -19.43 33.21 6.72
C LEU A 138 -20.87 32.77 6.49
N GLU A 139 -21.80 33.74 6.50
CA GLU A 139 -23.22 33.46 6.29
C GLU A 139 -23.47 32.79 4.92
N GLU A 140 -22.70 33.16 3.90
CA GLU A 140 -22.74 32.56 2.56
C GLU A 140 -22.43 31.05 2.60
N ASP A 141 -21.35 30.65 3.28
CA ASP A 141 -20.97 29.24 3.41
C ASP A 141 -22.06 28.44 4.17
N ILE A 142 -22.59 29.03 5.25
CA ILE A 142 -23.66 28.42 6.05
C ILE A 142 -24.91 28.20 5.18
N SER A 143 -25.29 29.20 4.38
CA SER A 143 -26.46 29.13 3.51
C SER A 143 -26.34 28.00 2.47
N GLU A 144 -25.17 27.83 1.85
CA GLU A 144 -24.93 26.72 0.92
C GLU A 144 -25.10 25.36 1.61
N ILE A 145 -24.57 25.23 2.83
CA ILE A 145 -24.67 23.99 3.59
C ILE A 145 -26.12 23.69 4.03
N GLU A 146 -26.87 24.71 4.45
CA GLU A 146 -28.30 24.58 4.80
C GLU A 146 -29.12 24.11 3.59
N GLU A 147 -28.81 24.63 2.39
CA GLU A 147 -29.45 24.22 1.13
C GLU A 147 -29.10 22.78 0.75
N ASP A 148 -27.81 22.41 0.76
CA ASP A 148 -27.32 21.09 0.37
C ASP A 148 -27.88 19.96 1.27
N LEU A 149 -28.00 20.25 2.58
CA LEU A 149 -28.47 19.27 3.57
C LEU A 149 -29.98 19.35 3.83
N GLN A 150 -30.66 20.36 3.28
CA GLN A 150 -32.08 20.64 3.49
C GLN A 150 -32.41 20.71 4.99
N CYS A 151 -31.69 21.57 5.71
CA CYS A 151 -31.78 21.77 7.15
C CYS A 151 -31.72 23.27 7.49
N CYS A 152 -31.99 23.62 8.75
CA CYS A 152 -31.99 25.00 9.21
C CYS A 152 -31.35 25.11 10.59
N GLY A 153 -30.39 26.02 10.73
CA GLY A 153 -29.57 26.19 11.92
C GLY A 153 -28.75 24.95 12.28
N TYR A 154 -27.82 25.10 13.22
CA TYR A 154 -26.91 24.00 13.56
C TYR A 154 -27.59 22.93 14.43
N ILE A 155 -28.01 23.28 15.65
CA ILE A 155 -28.70 22.34 16.57
C ILE A 155 -30.19 22.21 16.22
N ASN A 156 -30.83 23.33 15.89
CA ASN A 156 -32.25 23.42 15.54
C ASN A 156 -32.48 24.63 14.62
N ALA A 157 -33.70 24.76 14.07
CA ALA A 157 -34.06 25.85 13.15
C ALA A 157 -33.92 27.28 13.70
N THR A 158 -33.73 27.44 15.00
CA THR A 158 -33.54 28.76 15.64
C THR A 158 -32.09 29.04 16.04
N ASP A 159 -31.20 28.06 15.89
CA ASP A 159 -29.80 28.15 16.31
C ASP A 159 -28.90 28.65 15.17
N ARG A 160 -28.71 29.98 15.11
CA ARG A 160 -27.91 30.69 14.09
C ARG A 160 -28.30 30.31 12.65
N PRO A 161 -29.59 30.43 12.26
CA PRO A 161 -30.00 30.22 10.87
C PRO A 161 -29.55 31.39 9.98
N VAL A 162 -29.30 31.13 8.71
CA VAL A 162 -29.02 32.19 7.71
C VAL A 162 -30.18 32.33 6.72
N ASP A 163 -30.46 31.27 5.94
CA ASP A 163 -31.53 31.32 4.93
C ASP A 163 -32.31 30.00 4.89
N CYS A 164 -33.32 29.92 5.75
CA CYS A 164 -34.09 28.70 5.91
C CYS A 164 -35.33 28.69 5.03
N SER A 165 -35.40 27.72 4.12
CA SER A 165 -36.60 27.47 3.34
C SER A 165 -37.75 26.92 4.20
N PRO A 166 -39.02 27.25 3.87
CA PRO A 166 -40.17 26.75 4.59
C PRO A 166 -40.24 25.21 4.50
N GLY A 167 -40.26 24.54 5.67
CA GLY A 167 -40.28 23.09 5.78
C GLY A 167 -38.98 22.47 6.32
N TRP A 168 -37.92 23.27 6.51
CA TRP A 168 -36.68 22.83 7.15
C TRP A 168 -36.74 23.06 8.66
N GLU A 169 -37.39 22.15 9.39
CA GLU A 169 -37.55 22.27 10.86
C GLU A 169 -36.40 21.63 11.65
N ASN A 170 -35.60 20.78 10.99
CA ASN A 170 -34.53 20.01 11.63
C ASN A 170 -33.20 20.76 11.57
N GLY A 171 -32.45 20.73 12.67
CA GLY A 171 -31.07 21.22 12.73
C GLY A 171 -30.12 20.37 11.88
N CYS A 172 -29.16 21.04 11.24
CA CYS A 172 -28.18 20.42 10.37
C CYS A 172 -27.32 19.37 11.07
N ILE A 173 -27.14 19.44 12.40
CA ILE A 173 -26.45 18.42 13.18
C ILE A 173 -27.05 17.01 12.99
N THR A 174 -28.36 16.89 12.82
CA THR A 174 -29.03 15.59 12.65
C THR A 174 -28.65 14.99 11.30
N LYS A 175 -28.71 15.79 10.23
CA LYS A 175 -28.32 15.40 8.87
C LYS A 175 -26.83 15.06 8.79
N LEU A 176 -25.97 15.89 9.39
CA LEU A 176 -24.53 15.62 9.51
C LEU A 176 -24.27 14.30 10.24
N THR A 177 -24.96 14.05 11.35
CA THR A 177 -24.78 12.83 12.14
C THR A 177 -25.17 11.60 11.32
N ASP A 178 -26.31 11.63 10.64
CA ASP A 178 -26.77 10.54 9.79
C ASP A 178 -25.78 10.27 8.62
N LEU A 179 -25.31 11.34 7.97
CA LEU A 179 -24.30 11.26 6.91
C LEU A 179 -23.00 10.64 7.42
N MET A 180 -22.48 11.13 8.55
CA MET A 180 -21.24 10.65 9.15
C MET A 180 -21.35 9.19 9.63
N LEU A 181 -22.50 8.78 10.18
CA LEU A 181 -22.74 7.39 10.52
C LEU A 181 -22.76 6.49 9.29
N GLY A 182 -23.37 6.95 8.19
CA GLY A 182 -23.36 6.25 6.91
C GLY A 182 -21.94 6.08 6.34
N ILE A 183 -21.16 7.17 6.32
CA ILE A 183 -19.76 7.16 5.89
C ILE A 183 -18.94 6.24 6.78
N ARG A 184 -19.04 6.36 8.11
CA ARG A 184 -18.29 5.53 9.06
C ARG A 184 -18.55 4.05 8.85
N ASN A 185 -19.81 3.64 8.74
CA ASN A 185 -20.16 2.24 8.58
C ASN A 185 -19.65 1.68 7.24
N THR A 186 -19.79 2.45 6.17
CA THR A 186 -19.32 2.07 4.83
C THR A 186 -17.79 2.00 4.77
N ALA A 187 -17.12 3.03 5.28
CA ALA A 187 -15.67 3.12 5.34
C ALA A 187 -15.08 2.00 6.22
N SER A 188 -15.70 1.69 7.36
CA SER A 188 -15.24 0.61 8.24
C SER A 188 -15.26 -0.76 7.54
N VAL A 189 -16.30 -1.06 6.76
CA VAL A 189 -16.37 -2.31 5.98
C VAL A 189 -15.31 -2.31 4.87
N ALA A 190 -15.18 -1.19 4.14
CA ALA A 190 -14.19 -1.08 3.07
C ALA A 190 -12.76 -1.24 3.59
N LEU A 191 -12.39 -0.52 4.66
CA LEU A 191 -11.07 -0.59 5.29
C LEU A 191 -10.77 -1.98 5.86
N PHE A 192 -11.78 -2.68 6.40
CA PHE A 192 -11.58 -4.04 6.87
C PHE A 192 -11.24 -5.01 5.72
N VAL A 193 -11.95 -4.90 4.60
CA VAL A 193 -11.67 -5.72 3.41
C VAL A 193 -10.28 -5.39 2.87
N ASP A 194 -9.97 -4.10 2.74
CA ASP A 194 -8.67 -3.59 2.28
C ASP A 194 -7.52 -4.14 3.13
N PHE A 195 -7.63 -4.02 4.46
CA PHE A 195 -6.67 -4.55 5.42
C PHE A 195 -6.40 -6.05 5.24
N VAL A 196 -7.46 -6.85 5.06
CA VAL A 196 -7.34 -8.31 4.86
C VAL A 196 -6.62 -8.62 3.55
N PHE A 197 -6.94 -7.91 2.47
CA PHE A 197 -6.28 -8.08 1.17
C PHE A 197 -4.81 -7.63 1.20
N THR A 198 -4.53 -6.48 1.82
CA THR A 198 -3.17 -5.96 2.01
C THR A 198 -2.32 -6.96 2.80
N LEU A 199 -2.83 -7.51 3.92
CA LEU A 199 -2.14 -8.56 4.67
C LEU A 199 -1.93 -9.84 3.85
N PHE A 200 -2.93 -10.25 3.07
CA PHE A 200 -2.81 -11.43 2.21
C PHE A 200 -1.69 -11.27 1.17
N ILE A 201 -1.63 -10.11 0.52
CA ILE A 201 -0.59 -9.75 -0.45
C ILE A 201 0.78 -9.70 0.23
N ASP A 202 0.88 -9.12 1.43
CA ASP A 202 2.12 -9.05 2.19
C ASP A 202 2.66 -10.44 2.55
N PHE A 203 1.79 -11.34 3.02
CA PHE A 203 2.17 -12.74 3.29
C PHE A 203 2.56 -13.51 2.03
N MET A 204 1.88 -13.27 0.90
CA MET A 204 2.26 -13.86 -0.39
C MET A 204 3.64 -13.37 -0.82
N GLY A 205 3.93 -12.07 -0.64
CA GLY A 205 5.25 -11.50 -0.87
C GLY A 205 6.33 -12.12 0.01
N CYS A 206 6.04 -12.31 1.30
CA CYS A 206 6.94 -13.00 2.23
C CYS A 206 7.23 -14.43 1.77
N ALA A 207 6.20 -15.17 1.34
CA ALA A 207 6.35 -16.54 0.87
C ALA A 207 7.25 -16.63 -0.38
N ILE A 208 7.16 -15.66 -1.30
CA ILE A 208 8.05 -15.56 -2.46
C ILE A 208 9.47 -15.20 -2.00
N CYS A 209 9.61 -14.23 -1.10
CA CYS A 209 10.90 -13.77 -0.58
C CYS A 209 11.67 -14.84 0.21
N PHE A 210 11.00 -15.72 0.96
CA PHE A 210 11.64 -16.78 1.77
C PHE A 210 11.99 -18.04 0.98
N HIS A 211 11.44 -18.20 -0.22
CA HIS A 211 11.76 -19.31 -1.12
C HIS A 211 12.41 -18.82 -2.42
N PRO A 212 13.46 -17.96 -2.37
CA PRO A 212 14.00 -17.34 -3.57
C PRO A 212 14.54 -18.41 -4.51
N GLU A 213 15.23 -19.45 -4.00
CA GLU A 213 15.65 -20.62 -4.75
C GLU A 213 16.19 -21.70 -3.78
N PHE A 214 15.73 -22.95 -3.94
CA PHE A 214 16.63 -24.07 -3.75
C PHE A 214 17.69 -23.87 -4.82
N ILE A 215 18.93 -23.61 -4.44
CA ILE A 215 20.06 -23.65 -5.36
C ILE A 215 19.99 -25.03 -6.03
N THR A 216 19.62 -25.06 -7.30
CA THR A 216 19.76 -26.26 -8.13
C THR A 216 21.25 -26.52 -8.17
N PHE A 217 21.71 -27.43 -7.30
CA PHE A 217 23.07 -27.99 -7.33
C PHE A 217 23.45 -28.52 -8.72
N GLU A 218 22.49 -28.66 -9.64
CA GLU A 218 22.69 -28.97 -11.05
C GLU A 218 23.58 -27.96 -11.81
N ASP A 219 23.54 -26.66 -11.50
CA ASP A 219 24.44 -25.68 -12.14
C ASP A 219 25.88 -25.81 -11.64
N LEU A 220 26.06 -26.09 -10.35
CA LEU A 220 27.38 -26.38 -9.77
C LEU A 220 27.94 -27.73 -10.24
N THR A 221 27.09 -28.74 -10.51
CA THR A 221 27.57 -30.01 -11.07
C THR A 221 27.84 -29.96 -12.56
N THR A 222 27.18 -29.07 -13.33
CA THR A 222 27.47 -28.94 -14.77
C THR A 222 28.82 -28.26 -15.00
N GLU A 223 29.21 -27.30 -14.15
CA GLU A 223 30.59 -26.77 -14.15
C GLU A 223 31.62 -27.76 -13.59
N ALA A 224 31.24 -28.65 -12.66
CA ALA A 224 32.15 -29.67 -12.13
C ALA A 224 32.29 -30.92 -13.05
N ILE A 225 31.32 -31.20 -13.92
CA ILE A 225 31.34 -32.32 -14.88
C ILE A 225 31.83 -31.87 -16.27
N ALA A 226 31.86 -30.57 -16.56
CA ALA A 226 32.77 -29.98 -17.54
C ALA A 226 34.21 -30.05 -17.01
N GLY A 227 34.69 -31.28 -16.78
CA GLY A 227 36.11 -31.55 -16.62
C GLY A 227 36.90 -31.00 -17.83
N PRO A 228 38.20 -30.74 -17.64
CA PRO A 228 39.02 -30.09 -18.63
C PRO A 228 38.96 -30.85 -19.95
N THR A 229 38.36 -30.25 -20.98
CA THR A 229 38.84 -30.51 -22.32
C THR A 229 40.31 -30.14 -22.30
N THR A 230 41.14 -31.15 -22.42
CA THR A 230 42.58 -31.11 -22.62
C THR A 230 42.92 -30.18 -23.80
N GLU A 231 42.94 -28.87 -23.56
CA GLU A 231 43.83 -27.99 -24.29
C GLU A 231 45.22 -28.18 -23.68
N SER A 232 46.02 -28.91 -24.45
CA SER A 232 47.46 -29.04 -24.33
C SER A 232 48.11 -27.65 -24.31
N TYR A 233 48.16 -27.00 -23.14
CA TYR A 233 49.06 -25.90 -22.90
C TYR A 233 50.48 -26.45 -22.86
N HIS A 234 51.14 -26.37 -24.02
CA HIS A 234 52.56 -26.59 -24.18
C HIS A 234 53.30 -25.51 -23.38
N TYR A 235 53.65 -25.81 -22.13
CA TYR A 235 54.47 -24.94 -21.29
C TYR A 235 55.91 -25.05 -21.78
N SER A 236 56.27 -24.25 -22.79
CA SER A 236 57.66 -24.00 -23.13
C SER A 236 58.26 -23.12 -22.04
N ILE A 237 58.99 -23.78 -21.13
CA ILE A 237 59.99 -23.14 -20.27
C ILE A 237 61.01 -22.49 -21.21
N LYS A 238 60.92 -21.16 -21.39
CA LYS A 238 62.06 -20.37 -21.88
C LYS A 238 62.87 -19.94 -20.67
N GLU A 239 64.00 -20.60 -20.50
CA GLU A 239 65.13 -20.09 -19.73
C GLU A 239 65.57 -18.73 -20.30
N GLY A 240 65.88 -17.80 -19.38
CA GLY A 240 66.90 -16.76 -19.50
C GLY A 240 66.82 -15.76 -20.66
N GLU A 241 66.67 -14.47 -20.33
CA GLU A 241 67.70 -13.46 -20.60
C GLU A 241 67.27 -12.05 -20.13
N ASN A 242 68.14 -11.47 -19.30
CA ASN A 242 68.62 -10.08 -19.30
C ASN A 242 67.65 -8.86 -19.26
N GLU A 243 67.79 -8.08 -18.17
CA GLU A 243 67.86 -6.60 -18.02
C GLU A 243 67.57 -5.68 -19.23
N PRO A 244 67.11 -4.40 -19.07
CA PRO A 244 67.59 -3.48 -18.02
C PRO A 244 66.59 -2.46 -17.41
N LEU A 245 67.07 -1.98 -16.26
CA LEU A 245 66.81 -0.72 -15.58
C LEU A 245 66.74 0.51 -16.53
N ILE A 246 65.62 1.26 -16.54
CA ILE A 246 65.60 2.66 -17.02
C ILE A 246 64.80 3.55 -16.06
N THR A 247 65.54 4.40 -15.36
CA THR A 247 65.14 5.61 -14.66
C THR A 247 64.73 6.72 -15.65
N HIS A 248 63.70 7.53 -15.36
CA HIS A 248 63.65 8.99 -15.64
C HIS A 248 62.38 9.56 -14.97
N ARG A 249 62.50 10.35 -13.88
CA ARG A 249 62.88 11.79 -13.77
C ARG A 249 61.68 12.72 -13.99
N LYS A 250 61.29 13.36 -12.89
CA LYS A 250 60.38 14.51 -12.76
C LYS A 250 60.79 15.69 -13.66
N GLN A 251 59.80 16.41 -14.16
CA GLN A 251 59.79 17.88 -14.16
C GLN A 251 58.49 18.34 -13.53
#